data_AF-A0A834YHD6-F1
#
_entry.id   AF-A0A834YHD6-F1
#
_cell.length_a   1.000
_cell.length_b   1.000
_cell.length_c   1.000
_cell.angle_alpha   90.00
_cell.angle_beta   90.00
_cell.angle_gamma   90.00
#
_symmetry.space_group_name_H-M   'P 1'
#
loop_
_entity.id
_entity.type
_entity.pdbx_description
1 polymer ?
#
loop_
_entity_poly.entity_id
_entity_poly.type
_entity_poly.pdbx_seq_one_letter_code
_entity_poly.pdbx_strand_id
1 'polypeptide(L)'
;MQIYAVSITIRIVLGFVLLALIWEYDFPPFMVLIIAILNDGTIMTISKDRVKPSPKPDSWKLNEIFATGIVIGTYLALVTVLFYWAVKSTTFFESHFHVRSLSSNSEEISSALYLQISIISQALIFVTRSQSWSFLERPGTLLMCAFVLAQLVATLIAVYAHISFASISGIGWGWAGVIWVYSVIFYIPLDIIKFAVRYALSGDAWNLLFDRKTAFTSKKDYGKEDREAKWVLSQRTLQGLLPSELEFNGRRSSLIAEQARRRAEIARLGELHTLRGHVESVVRLKNLDINIIQTAHTV
;
A
#
# COMPACT_ATOMS: atom_id res chain seq x y z
N MET A 1 13.20 -5.50 -6.87
CA MET A 1 14.58 -5.44 -7.41
C MET A 1 14.90 -4.09 -8.05
N GLN A 2 14.16 -3.61 -9.06
CA GLN A 2 14.45 -2.30 -9.67
C GLN A 2 14.28 -1.14 -8.69
N ILE A 3 13.22 -1.15 -7.87
CA ILE A 3 12.99 -0.16 -6.79
C ILE A 3 14.17 -0.11 -5.81
N TYR A 4 14.74 -1.29 -5.48
CA TYR A 4 15.89 -1.40 -4.57
C TYR A 4 17.13 -0.74 -5.17
N ALA A 5 17.47 -1.05 -6.42
CA ALA A 5 18.63 -0.47 -7.08
C ALA A 5 18.53 1.06 -7.16
N VAL A 6 17.37 1.58 -7.58
CA VAL A 6 17.12 3.03 -7.63
C VAL A 6 17.19 3.65 -6.23
N SER A 7 16.62 3.00 -5.23
CA SER A 7 16.60 3.54 -3.87
C SER A 7 18.00 3.60 -3.25
N ILE A 8 18.84 2.59 -3.46
CA ILE A 8 20.23 2.60 -2.98
C ILE A 8 21.06 3.67 -3.67
N THR A 9 20.96 3.83 -4.99
CA THR A 9 21.73 4.85 -5.70
C THR A 9 21.35 6.24 -5.23
N ILE A 10 20.05 6.54 -5.12
CA ILE A 10 19.56 7.81 -4.59
C ILE A 10 20.04 8.00 -3.15
N ARG A 11 19.96 6.97 -2.30
CA ARG A 11 20.42 7.05 -0.91
C ARG A 11 21.90 7.40 -0.82
N ILE A 12 22.77 6.69 -1.55
CA ILE A 12 24.22 6.87 -1.50
C ILE A 12 24.58 8.26 -2.02
N VAL A 13 24.04 8.65 -3.18
CA VAL A 13 24.33 9.95 -3.79
C VAL A 13 23.82 11.08 -2.90
N LEU A 14 22.53 11.06 -2.55
CA LEU A 14 21.92 12.15 -1.78
C LEU A 14 22.45 12.19 -0.34
N GLY A 15 22.66 11.04 0.29
CA GLY A 15 23.18 10.94 1.65
C GLY A 15 24.58 11.53 1.79
N PHE A 16 25.53 11.12 0.93
CA PHE A 16 26.90 11.64 1.00
C PHE A 16 27.00 13.09 0.54
N VAL A 17 26.23 13.48 -0.49
CA VAL A 17 26.17 14.89 -0.90
C VAL A 17 25.64 15.76 0.24
N LEU A 18 24.60 15.35 0.97
CA LEU A 18 24.11 16.12 2.11
C LEU A 18 25.12 16.19 3.27
N LEU A 19 25.84 15.11 3.56
CA LEU A 19 26.89 15.12 4.60
C LEU A 19 28.04 16.05 4.23
N ALA A 20 28.48 16.02 2.96
CA ALA A 20 29.53 16.90 2.46
C ALA A 20 29.07 18.38 2.44
N LEU A 21 27.84 18.66 2.00
CA LEU A 21 27.35 20.04 1.92
C LEU A 21 27.08 20.70 3.27
N ILE A 22 26.61 19.94 4.27
CA ILE A 22 26.19 20.51 5.56
C ILE A 22 27.34 20.52 6.58
N TRP A 23 28.18 19.47 6.58
CA TRP A 23 29.23 19.29 7.59
C TRP A 23 30.64 19.14 7.02
N GLU A 24 30.84 19.32 5.70
CA GLU A 24 32.14 19.14 5.04
C GLU A 24 32.77 17.78 5.39
N TYR A 25 31.93 16.76 5.57
CA TYR A 25 32.36 15.43 6.00
C TYR A 25 32.47 14.49 4.81
N ASP A 26 33.70 14.06 4.53
CA ASP A 26 34.01 13.10 3.48
C ASP A 26 34.00 11.67 4.01
N PHE A 27 33.01 10.89 3.58
CA PHE A 27 32.92 9.48 3.94
C PHE A 27 33.93 8.63 3.13
N PRO A 28 34.70 7.73 3.76
CA PRO A 28 35.73 6.95 3.06
C PRO A 28 35.14 6.09 1.91
N PRO A 29 35.60 6.26 0.65
CA PRO A 29 35.08 5.48 -0.49
C PRO A 29 35.27 3.97 -0.35
N PHE A 30 36.32 3.55 0.36
CA PHE A 30 36.57 2.13 0.65
C PHE A 30 35.45 1.47 1.46
N MET A 31 34.82 2.20 2.39
CA MET A 31 33.67 1.70 3.14
C MET A 31 32.45 1.50 2.21
N VAL A 32 32.24 2.44 1.28
CA VAL A 32 31.18 2.34 0.26
C VAL A 32 31.41 1.11 -0.61
N LEU A 33 32.66 0.81 -0.98
CA LEU A 33 33.02 -0.39 -1.72
C LEU A 33 32.68 -1.67 -0.94
N ILE A 34 33.01 -1.74 0.35
CA ILE A 34 32.66 -2.91 1.19
C ILE A 34 31.14 -3.07 1.28
N ILE A 35 30.39 -1.98 1.46
CA ILE A 35 28.93 -1.99 1.45
C ILE A 35 28.41 -2.55 0.13
N ALA A 36 28.94 -2.09 -1.01
CA ALA A 36 28.54 -2.55 -2.33
C ALA A 36 28.80 -4.05 -2.52
N ILE A 37 29.97 -4.54 -2.12
CA ILE A 37 30.32 -5.97 -2.22
C ILE A 37 29.39 -6.83 -1.36
N LEU A 38 29.14 -6.43 -0.11
CA LEU A 38 28.24 -7.16 0.78
C LEU A 38 26.80 -7.16 0.26
N ASN A 39 26.34 -6.03 -0.28
CA ASN A 39 25.02 -5.91 -0.90
C ASN A 39 24.88 -6.78 -2.15
N ASP A 40 25.88 -6.80 -3.04
CA ASP A 40 25.84 -7.62 -4.25
C ASP A 40 25.87 -9.11 -3.91
N GLY A 41 26.67 -9.50 -2.92
CA GLY A 41 26.73 -10.86 -2.41
C GLY A 41 25.37 -11.37 -1.90
N THR A 42 24.62 -10.54 -1.16
CA THR A 42 23.28 -10.91 -0.70
C THR A 42 22.25 -10.85 -1.82
N ILE A 43 22.36 -9.93 -2.78
CA ILE A 43 21.44 -9.85 -3.92
C ILE A 43 21.47 -11.13 -4.77
N MET A 44 22.63 -11.76 -4.94
CA MET A 44 22.76 -13.03 -5.67
C MET A 44 21.82 -14.11 -5.12
N THR A 45 21.58 -14.10 -3.80
CA THR A 45 20.70 -15.07 -3.12
C THR A 45 19.22 -14.86 -3.42
N ILE A 46 18.82 -13.66 -3.83
CA ILE A 46 17.44 -13.33 -4.19
C ILE A 46 17.01 -14.05 -5.48
N SER A 47 17.96 -14.39 -6.37
CA SER A 47 17.65 -15.17 -7.58
C SER A 47 17.06 -16.56 -7.28
N LYS A 48 17.28 -17.07 -6.06
CA LYS A 48 16.75 -18.35 -5.57
C LYS A 48 15.51 -18.19 -4.68
N ASP A 49 15.08 -16.97 -4.42
CA ASP A 49 13.94 -16.69 -3.53
C ASP A 49 12.59 -16.91 -4.25
N ARG A 50 11.62 -17.48 -3.53
CA ARG A 50 10.29 -17.81 -4.06
C ARG A 50 9.30 -16.71 -3.68
N VAL A 51 9.09 -15.76 -4.58
CA VAL A 51 8.08 -14.69 -4.42
C VAL A 51 6.73 -15.09 -5.02
N LYS A 52 5.63 -14.60 -4.43
CA LYS A 52 4.29 -14.83 -4.97
C LYS A 52 4.11 -14.01 -6.27
N PRO A 53 3.64 -14.62 -7.37
CA PRO A 53 3.35 -13.88 -8.59
C PRO A 53 2.18 -12.92 -8.39
N SER A 54 2.18 -11.81 -9.12
CA SER A 54 1.05 -10.87 -9.16
C SER A 54 -0.20 -11.57 -9.73
N PRO A 55 -1.39 -11.38 -9.12
CA PRO A 55 -2.64 -11.96 -9.63
C PRO A 55 -3.17 -11.26 -10.89
N LYS A 56 -2.60 -10.11 -11.27
CA LYS A 56 -2.96 -9.35 -12.47
C LYS A 56 -1.72 -9.13 -13.35
N PRO A 57 -1.88 -9.08 -14.69
CA PRO A 57 -0.77 -8.76 -15.58
C PRO A 57 -0.20 -7.40 -15.20
N ASP A 58 1.07 -7.38 -14.80
CA ASP A 58 1.77 -6.18 -14.41
C ASP A 58 2.35 -5.52 -15.66
N SER A 59 1.97 -4.27 -15.92
CA SER A 59 2.56 -3.49 -16.99
C SER A 59 3.82 -2.81 -16.46
N TRP A 60 4.86 -2.71 -17.29
CA TRP A 60 6.14 -2.11 -16.89
C TRP A 60 5.96 -0.60 -16.65
N LYS A 61 5.59 -0.22 -15.42
CA LYS A 61 5.40 1.18 -15.00
C LYS A 61 6.70 1.75 -14.41
N LEU A 62 7.65 2.13 -15.28
CA LEU A 62 8.93 2.74 -14.88
C LEU A 62 8.73 3.92 -13.94
N ASN A 63 7.77 4.80 -14.26
CA ASN A 63 7.53 6.01 -13.47
C ASN A 63 7.17 5.68 -12.02
N GLU A 64 6.39 4.61 -11.79
CA GLU A 64 6.00 4.18 -10.45
C GLU A 64 7.20 3.61 -9.67
N ILE A 65 8.02 2.82 -10.36
CA ILE A 65 9.25 2.23 -9.80
C ILE A 65 10.26 3.32 -9.42
N PHE A 66 10.49 4.29 -10.31
CA PHE A 66 11.40 5.41 -10.05
C PHE A 66 10.89 6.32 -8.94
N ALA A 67 9.61 6.71 -8.97
CA ALA A 67 9.03 7.55 -7.92
C ALA A 67 9.13 6.88 -6.54
N THR A 68 8.79 5.60 -6.46
CA THR A 68 8.94 4.82 -5.22
C THR A 68 10.39 4.73 -4.77
N GLY A 69 11.31 4.44 -5.70
CA GLY A 69 12.74 4.36 -5.40
C GLY A 69 13.32 5.68 -4.89
N ILE A 70 12.96 6.80 -5.52
CA ILE A 70 13.40 8.14 -5.12
C ILE A 70 12.89 8.49 -3.73
N VAL A 71 11.59 8.32 -3.45
CA VAL A 71 11.02 8.67 -2.14
C VAL A 71 11.65 7.84 -1.03
N ILE A 72 11.78 6.52 -1.21
CA ILE A 72 12.40 5.65 -0.21
C ILE A 72 13.90 5.99 -0.07
N GLY A 73 14.61 6.22 -1.18
CA GLY A 73 16.02 6.60 -1.16
C GLY A 73 16.28 7.91 -0.42
N THR A 74 15.46 8.94 -0.69
CA THR A 74 15.54 10.23 0.00
C THR A 74 15.25 10.09 1.48
N TYR A 75 14.23 9.32 1.87
CA TYR A 75 13.96 9.03 3.28
C TYR A 75 15.19 8.39 3.96
N LEU A 76 15.80 7.38 3.34
CA LEU A 76 16.97 6.71 3.89
C LEU A 76 18.19 7.62 3.99
N ALA A 77 18.38 8.51 3.03
CA ALA A 77 19.41 9.54 3.09
C ALA A 77 19.19 10.49 4.27
N LEU A 78 17.96 10.97 4.47
CA LEU A 78 17.60 11.82 5.61
C LEU A 78 17.81 11.11 6.95
N VAL A 79 17.48 9.82 7.06
CA VAL A 79 17.76 9.01 8.26
C VAL A 79 19.27 8.92 8.52
N THR A 80 20.08 8.77 7.48
CA THR A 80 21.55 8.70 7.63
C THR A 80 22.13 10.05 8.08
N VAL A 81 21.63 11.15 7.51
CA VAL A 81 21.97 12.52 7.92
C VAL A 81 21.53 12.81 9.36
N LEU A 82 20.32 12.40 9.73
CA LEU A 82 19.80 12.54 11.08
C LEU A 82 20.65 11.76 12.08
N PHE A 83 21.09 10.54 11.73
CA PHE A 83 22.00 9.75 12.55
C PHE A 83 23.33 10.48 12.75
N TYR A 84 23.94 10.99 11.68
CA TYR A 84 25.18 11.77 11.77
C TYR A 84 25.03 12.98 12.68
N TRP A 85 23.98 13.78 12.46
CA TRP A 85 23.68 14.95 13.28
C TRP A 85 23.47 14.58 14.75
N ALA A 86 22.74 13.50 15.02
CA ALA A 86 22.46 13.04 16.37
C ALA A 86 23.73 12.56 17.11
N VAL A 87 24.69 11.93 16.41
CA VAL A 87 25.97 11.51 16.98
C VAL A 87 26.94 12.70 17.16
N LYS A 88 26.97 13.64 16.21
CA LYS A 88 27.94 14.74 16.21
C LYS A 88 27.52 15.93 17.07
N SER A 89 26.23 16.28 17.04
CA SER A 89 25.71 17.53 17.64
C SER A 89 24.98 17.30 18.96
N THR A 90 24.57 16.07 19.28
CA THR A 90 23.74 15.77 20.46
C THR A 90 24.41 14.73 21.35
N THR A 91 24.27 14.86 22.67
CA THR A 91 24.71 13.85 23.65
C THR A 91 23.64 12.79 23.95
N PHE A 92 22.63 12.67 23.08
CA PHE A 92 21.46 11.83 23.28
C PHE A 92 21.84 10.36 23.49
N PHE A 93 22.71 9.84 22.61
CA PHE A 93 23.15 8.45 22.70
C PHE A 93 24.01 8.19 23.94
N GLU A 94 24.88 9.13 24.30
CA GLU A 94 25.75 9.04 25.49
C GLU A 94 24.93 9.02 26.78
N SER A 95 23.94 9.91 26.91
CA SER A 95 23.09 10.02 28.11
C SER A 95 22.10 8.87 28.25
N HIS A 96 21.50 8.40 27.15
CA HIS A 96 20.48 7.36 27.21
C HIS A 96 21.08 5.94 27.27
N PHE A 97 22.11 5.67 26.46
CA PHE A 97 22.71 4.34 26.34
C PHE A 97 24.05 4.19 27.08
N HIS A 98 24.52 5.22 27.77
CA HIS A 98 25.78 5.21 28.55
C HIS A 98 26.99 4.76 27.71
N VAL A 99 27.01 5.14 26.44
CA VAL A 99 28.09 4.80 25.49
C VAL A 99 29.16 5.90 25.46
N ARG A 100 30.36 5.54 25.01
CA ARG A 100 31.51 6.46 24.90
C ARG A 100 31.22 7.57 23.90
N SER A 101 31.71 8.79 24.13
CA SER A 101 31.54 9.88 23.17
C SER A 101 32.32 9.62 21.89
N LEU A 102 31.62 9.68 20.75
CA LEU A 102 32.20 9.55 19.41
C LEU A 102 32.49 10.89 18.75
N SER A 103 31.98 11.98 19.33
CA SER A 103 31.94 13.29 18.69
C SER A 103 33.33 13.83 18.30
N SER A 104 34.38 13.41 19.00
CA SER A 104 35.76 13.85 18.78
C SER A 104 36.52 13.07 17.72
N ASN A 105 36.11 11.83 17.41
CA ASN A 105 36.88 10.94 16.54
C ASN A 105 36.14 10.68 15.22
N SER A 106 36.60 11.30 14.12
CA SER A 106 35.99 11.14 12.80
C SER A 106 36.07 9.71 12.28
N GLU A 107 37.10 8.95 12.66
CA GLU A 107 37.28 7.56 12.22
C GLU A 107 36.25 6.60 12.82
N GLU A 108 35.88 6.81 14.08
CA GLU A 108 34.83 6.03 14.74
C GLU A 108 33.44 6.38 14.22
N ILE A 109 33.21 7.66 13.86
CA ILE A 109 31.98 8.09 13.19
C ILE A 109 31.85 7.43 11.81
N SER A 110 32.95 7.31 11.05
CA SER A 110 32.97 6.58 9.78
C SER A 110 32.52 5.13 9.97
N SER A 111 33.02 4.43 10.99
CA SER A 111 32.60 3.07 11.35
C SER A 111 31.12 3.00 11.73
N ALA A 112 30.63 3.99 12.48
CA ALA A 112 29.22 4.09 12.89
C ALA A 112 28.30 4.22 11.67
N LEU A 113 28.61 5.16 10.78
CA LEU A 113 27.87 5.40 9.54
C LEU A 113 27.93 4.18 8.62
N TYR A 114 29.11 3.58 8.46
CA TYR A 114 29.28 2.35 7.69
C TYR A 114 28.32 1.25 8.16
N LEU A 115 28.29 0.99 9.47
CA LEU A 115 27.42 -0.03 10.03
C LEU A 115 25.95 0.31 9.79
N GLN A 116 25.52 1.53 10.12
CA GLN A 116 24.16 2.00 9.90
C GLN A 116 23.72 1.86 8.43
N ILE A 117 24.60 2.26 7.51
CA ILE A 117 24.32 2.20 6.08
C ILE A 117 24.19 0.76 5.62
N SER A 118 25.07 -0.12 6.08
CA SER A 118 25.04 -1.55 5.80
C SER A 118 23.74 -2.21 6.28
N ILE A 119 23.35 -2.02 7.55
CA ILE A 119 22.13 -2.64 8.12
C ILE A 119 20.90 -2.28 7.30
N ILE A 120 20.73 -0.98 7.05
CA ILE A 120 19.52 -0.47 6.41
C ILE A 120 19.49 -0.83 4.92
N SER A 121 20.64 -0.87 4.24
CA SER A 121 20.69 -1.26 2.82
C SER A 121 20.28 -2.72 2.65
N GLN A 122 20.78 -3.60 3.53
CA GLN A 122 20.40 -5.00 3.55
C GLN A 122 18.94 -5.19 3.94
N ALA A 123 18.46 -4.44 4.94
CA ALA A 123 17.07 -4.50 5.38
C ALA A 123 16.08 -4.04 4.28
N LEU A 124 16.46 -3.06 3.46
CA LEU A 124 15.65 -2.55 2.35
C LEU A 124 15.24 -3.64 1.34
N ILE A 125 16.04 -4.70 1.21
CA ILE A 125 15.70 -5.87 0.38
C ILE A 125 14.36 -6.47 0.84
N PHE A 126 14.13 -6.61 2.15
CA PHE A 126 12.88 -7.18 2.67
C PHE A 126 11.65 -6.29 2.41
N VAL A 127 11.82 -4.97 2.44
CA VAL A 127 10.74 -4.00 2.14
C VAL A 127 10.41 -3.99 0.66
N THR A 128 11.42 -4.02 -0.21
CA THR A 128 11.26 -3.93 -1.66
C THR A 128 10.84 -5.23 -2.32
N ARG A 129 11.12 -6.38 -1.67
CA ARG A 129 10.63 -7.69 -2.10
C ARG A 129 9.16 -7.90 -1.76
N SER A 130 8.72 -7.39 -0.61
CA SER A 130 7.36 -7.64 -0.13
C SER A 130 6.31 -6.81 -0.86
N GLN A 131 5.23 -7.47 -1.27
CA GLN A 131 4.06 -6.78 -1.83
C GLN A 131 3.18 -6.20 -0.70
N SER A 132 3.08 -6.92 0.41
CA SER A 132 2.36 -6.51 1.62
C SER A 132 3.32 -5.98 2.69
N TRP A 133 2.92 -6.04 3.96
CA TRP A 133 3.79 -5.66 5.08
C TRP A 133 5.01 -6.59 5.11
N SER A 134 6.19 -6.02 5.26
CA SER A 134 7.44 -6.78 5.22
C SER A 134 7.50 -7.83 6.34
N PHE A 135 6.92 -7.53 7.51
CA PHE A 135 6.84 -8.46 8.65
C PHE A 135 5.87 -9.63 8.45
N LEU A 136 4.84 -9.49 7.61
CA LEU A 136 3.84 -10.54 7.38
C LEU A 136 4.28 -11.52 6.29
N GLU A 137 5.06 -11.05 5.31
CA GLU A 137 5.59 -11.88 4.24
C GLU A 137 6.93 -12.50 4.64
N ARG A 138 6.89 -13.72 5.19
CA ARG A 138 8.10 -14.45 5.61
C ARG A 138 9.14 -14.49 4.47
N PRO A 139 10.36 -13.97 4.69
CA PRO A 139 11.45 -14.13 3.74
C PRO A 139 11.87 -15.59 3.62
N GLY A 140 12.40 -15.97 2.45
CA GLY A 140 12.99 -17.28 2.26
C GLY A 140 14.10 -17.53 3.29
N THR A 141 14.20 -18.75 3.80
CA THR A 141 15.21 -19.12 4.82
C THR A 141 16.64 -18.85 4.35
N LEU A 142 16.88 -18.99 3.04
CA LEU A 142 18.17 -18.70 2.40
C LEU A 142 18.49 -17.19 2.45
N LEU A 143 17.51 -16.33 2.15
CA LEU A 143 17.67 -14.88 2.21
C LEU A 143 17.96 -14.41 3.65
N MET A 144 17.27 -14.99 4.64
CA MET A 144 17.52 -14.68 6.06
C MET A 144 18.91 -15.12 6.49
N CYS A 145 19.36 -16.31 6.09
CA CYS A 145 20.70 -16.78 6.39
C CYS A 145 21.76 -15.87 5.75
N ALA A 146 21.58 -15.49 4.48
CA ALA A 146 22.47 -14.58 3.78
C ALA A 146 22.53 -13.19 4.44
N PHE A 147 21.38 -12.66 4.86
CA PHE A 147 21.29 -11.41 5.61
C PHE A 147 22.07 -11.50 6.93
N VAL A 148 21.82 -12.54 7.73
CA VAL A 148 22.50 -12.72 9.03
C VAL A 148 24.01 -12.84 8.84
N LEU A 149 24.48 -13.62 7.86
CA LEU A 149 25.91 -13.78 7.59
C LEU A 149 26.56 -12.48 7.13
N ALA A 150 25.97 -11.79 6.15
CA ALA A 150 26.49 -10.52 5.66
C ALA A 150 26.51 -9.46 6.77
N GLN A 151 25.47 -9.43 7.60
CA GLN A 151 25.35 -8.46 8.67
C GLN A 151 26.28 -8.77 9.84
N LEU A 152 26.52 -10.04 10.14
CA LEU A 152 27.54 -10.46 11.09
C LEU A 152 28.91 -9.98 10.64
N VAL A 153 29.29 -10.22 9.37
CA VAL A 153 30.55 -9.72 8.80
C VAL A 153 30.63 -8.19 8.87
N ALA A 154 29.57 -7.48 8.50
CA ALA A 154 29.52 -6.02 8.59
C ALA A 154 29.71 -5.50 10.02
N THR A 155 29.06 -6.13 11.00
CA THR A 155 29.20 -5.77 12.42
C THR A 155 30.61 -6.04 12.94
N LEU A 156 31.23 -7.16 12.57
CA LEU A 156 32.61 -7.45 12.97
C LEU A 156 33.60 -6.45 12.39
N ILE A 157 33.42 -6.04 11.12
CA ILE A 157 34.23 -5.00 10.50
C ILE A 157 34.06 -3.68 11.27
N ALA A 158 32.83 -3.25 11.56
CA ALA A 158 32.58 -2.00 12.26
C ALA A 158 33.15 -1.98 13.70
N VAL A 159 33.14 -3.13 14.38
CA VAL A 159 33.58 -3.25 15.77
C VAL A 159 35.10 -3.38 15.90
N TYR A 160 35.74 -4.14 15.02
CA TYR A 160 37.15 -4.54 15.18
C TYR A 160 38.10 -4.00 14.11
N ALA A 161 37.61 -3.48 12.98
CA ALA A 161 38.51 -3.02 11.94
C ALA A 161 39.29 -1.79 12.39
N HIS A 162 40.61 -1.87 12.27
CA HIS A 162 41.52 -0.74 12.36
C HIS A 162 42.30 -0.69 11.05
N ILE A 163 41.92 0.25 10.18
CA ILE A 163 42.51 0.38 8.84
C ILE A 163 43.01 1.81 8.70
N SER A 164 44.32 2.00 8.89
CA SER A 164 44.97 3.31 8.83
C SER A 164 44.87 3.97 7.45
N PHE A 165 44.73 3.18 6.37
CA PHE A 165 44.56 3.71 5.01
C PHE A 165 43.16 4.27 4.75
N ALA A 166 42.15 3.83 5.50
CA ALA A 166 40.75 4.17 5.23
C ALA A 166 40.10 4.97 6.38
N SER A 167 40.91 5.54 7.29
CA SER A 167 40.47 6.37 8.42
C SER A 167 39.34 5.72 9.22
N ILE A 168 39.56 4.46 9.63
CA ILE A 168 38.57 3.63 10.33
C ILE A 168 39.18 3.12 11.62
N SER A 169 38.43 3.34 12.70
CA SER A 169 38.70 2.79 14.01
C SER A 169 37.48 2.02 14.51
N GLY A 170 37.73 0.89 15.16
CA GLY A 170 36.69 0.04 15.74
C GLY A 170 35.89 0.76 16.82
N ILE A 171 34.56 0.79 16.65
CA ILE A 171 33.64 1.54 17.52
C ILE A 171 33.27 0.80 18.82
N GLY A 172 33.48 -0.53 18.84
CA GLY A 172 33.09 -1.41 19.94
C GLY A 172 31.62 -1.86 19.92
N TRP A 173 31.32 -2.88 20.71
CA TRP A 173 30.00 -3.53 20.74
C TRP A 173 28.86 -2.67 21.30
N GLY A 174 29.15 -1.77 22.25
CA GLY A 174 28.14 -0.90 22.83
C GLY A 174 27.46 -0.02 21.78
N TRP A 175 28.27 0.64 20.95
CA TRP A 175 27.76 1.43 19.83
C TRP A 175 27.16 0.59 18.71
N ALA A 176 27.72 -0.58 18.41
CA ALA A 176 27.13 -1.48 17.43
C ALA A 176 25.68 -1.85 17.80
N GLY A 177 25.40 -2.09 19.09
CA GLY A 177 24.05 -2.34 19.59
C GLY A 177 23.12 -1.14 19.42
N VAL A 178 23.60 0.08 19.76
CA VAL A 178 22.83 1.32 19.58
C VAL A 178 22.47 1.55 18.11
N ILE A 179 23.43 1.33 17.20
CA ILE A 179 23.23 1.46 15.75
C ILE A 179 22.19 0.45 15.26
N TRP A 180 22.25 -0.79 15.74
CA TRP A 180 21.24 -1.80 15.45
C TRP A 180 19.83 -1.36 15.88
N VAL A 181 19.68 -0.88 17.11
CA VAL A 181 18.40 -0.38 17.62
C VAL A 181 17.90 0.78 16.77
N TYR A 182 18.78 1.74 16.45
CA TYR A 182 18.46 2.86 15.57
C TYR A 182 17.98 2.39 14.19
N SER A 183 18.72 1.47 13.56
CA SER A 183 18.35 0.91 12.26
C SER A 183 17.00 0.19 12.28
N VAL A 184 16.69 -0.54 13.35
CA VAL A 184 15.39 -1.22 13.51
C VAL A 184 14.25 -0.21 13.68
N ILE A 185 14.43 0.84 14.47
CA ILE A 185 13.41 1.88 14.68
C ILE A 185 13.07 2.56 13.35
N PHE A 186 14.09 2.98 12.59
CA PHE A 186 13.89 3.65 11.31
C PHE A 186 13.54 2.70 10.15
N TYR A 187 13.58 1.38 10.38
CA TYR A 187 13.10 0.40 9.42
C TYR A 187 11.56 0.33 9.37
N ILE A 188 10.88 0.46 10.52
CA ILE A 188 9.41 0.30 10.59
C ILE A 188 8.65 1.29 9.70
N PRO A 189 8.98 2.60 9.67
CA PRO A 189 8.27 3.56 8.80
C PRO A 189 8.44 3.32 7.31
N LEU A 190 9.45 2.56 6.86
CA LEU A 190 9.67 2.27 5.44
C LEU A 190 8.46 1.57 4.81
N ASP A 191 7.82 0.65 5.53
CA ASP A 191 6.63 -0.03 5.03
C ASP A 191 5.45 0.94 4.86
N ILE A 192 5.30 1.89 5.78
CA ILE A 192 4.25 2.92 5.70
C ILE A 192 4.48 3.82 4.48
N ILE A 193 5.72 4.27 4.27
CA ILE A 193 6.10 5.10 3.13
C ILE A 193 5.85 4.34 1.82
N LYS A 194 6.23 3.05 1.76
CA LYS A 194 5.99 2.19 0.61
C LYS A 194 4.50 2.15 0.23
N PHE A 195 3.61 1.95 1.20
CA PHE A 195 2.16 1.92 0.93
C PHE A 195 1.62 3.29 0.55
N ALA A 196 2.06 4.36 1.21
CA ALA A 196 1.64 5.72 0.90
C ALA A 196 1.98 6.09 -0.55
N VAL A 197 3.19 5.75 -1.00
CA VAL A 197 3.63 6.06 -2.37
C VAL A 197 2.86 5.23 -3.41
N ARG A 198 2.68 3.92 -3.17
CA ARG A 198 1.86 3.08 -4.06
C ARG A 198 0.40 3.56 -4.15
N TYR A 199 -0.19 3.97 -3.03
CA TYR A 199 -1.55 4.52 -3.00
C TYR A 199 -1.64 5.84 -3.78
N ALA A 200 -0.66 6.73 -3.61
CA ALA A 200 -0.61 8.00 -4.35
C ALA A 200 -0.45 7.78 -5.87
N LEU A 201 0.34 6.77 -6.26
CA LEU A 201 0.60 6.43 -7.68
C LEU A 201 -0.50 5.58 -8.32
N SER A 202 -1.31 4.86 -7.54
CA SER A 202 -2.44 4.05 -8.05
C SER A 202 -3.57 4.90 -8.63
N GLY A 203 -3.54 6.23 -8.46
CA GLY A 203 -4.53 7.14 -9.02
C GLY A 203 -5.81 7.26 -8.18
N ASP A 204 -6.06 6.34 -7.23
CA ASP A 204 -7.20 6.40 -6.31
C ASP A 204 -7.21 7.70 -5.49
N ALA A 205 -6.03 8.18 -5.06
CA ALA A 205 -5.91 9.47 -4.38
C ALA A 205 -6.32 10.65 -5.27
N TRP A 206 -5.95 10.61 -6.56
CA TRP A 206 -6.33 11.64 -7.53
C TRP A 206 -7.82 11.55 -7.86
N ASN A 207 -8.36 10.34 -8.06
CA ASN A 207 -9.78 10.11 -8.30
C ASN A 207 -10.63 10.61 -7.14
N LEU A 208 -10.26 10.36 -5.89
CA LEU A 208 -10.98 10.89 -4.72
C LEU A 208 -10.92 12.42 -4.62
N LEU A 209 -9.81 13.05 -5.02
CA LEU A 209 -9.68 14.51 -5.04
C LEU A 209 -10.46 15.14 -6.20
N PHE A 210 -10.45 14.51 -7.37
CA PHE A 210 -11.24 14.92 -8.53
C PHE A 210 -12.73 14.70 -8.29
N ASP A 211 -13.15 13.54 -7.77
CA ASP A 211 -14.53 13.23 -7.38
C ASP A 211 -15.03 14.17 -6.29
N ARG A 212 -14.18 14.55 -5.33
CA ARG A 212 -14.54 15.57 -4.33
C ARG A 212 -14.71 16.94 -4.99
N LYS A 213 -13.83 17.35 -5.91
CA LYS A 213 -13.99 18.63 -6.63
C LYS A 213 -15.20 18.61 -7.55
N THR A 214 -15.42 17.56 -8.33
CA THR A 214 -16.58 17.41 -9.21
C THR A 214 -17.86 17.25 -8.41
N ALA A 215 -17.88 16.63 -7.23
CA ALA A 215 -19.06 16.61 -6.37
C ALA A 215 -19.45 18.00 -5.83
N PHE A 216 -18.49 18.92 -5.70
CA PHE A 216 -18.76 20.30 -5.32
C PHE A 216 -19.13 21.20 -6.50
N THR A 217 -18.68 20.91 -7.73
CA THR A 217 -19.08 21.68 -8.94
C THR A 217 -20.29 21.11 -9.68
N SER A 218 -20.53 19.80 -9.58
CA SER A 218 -21.59 19.03 -10.27
C SER A 218 -22.85 18.85 -9.41
N LYS A 219 -23.02 19.66 -8.36
CA LYS A 219 -24.27 19.65 -7.57
C LYS A 219 -25.41 20.41 -8.24
N LYS A 220 -25.46 20.41 -9.59
CA LYS A 220 -26.57 20.99 -10.36
C LYS A 220 -27.44 19.92 -11.05
N ASP A 221 -26.89 18.75 -11.38
CA ASP A 221 -27.59 17.71 -12.15
C ASP A 221 -27.42 16.29 -11.57
N TYR A 222 -27.39 16.16 -10.24
CA TYR A 222 -27.33 14.85 -9.58
C TYR A 222 -28.60 14.02 -9.91
N GLY A 223 -28.40 12.93 -10.66
CA GLY A 223 -29.47 12.00 -11.06
C GLY A 223 -30.11 12.27 -12.42
N LYS A 224 -29.59 13.20 -13.23
CA LYS A 224 -30.05 13.39 -14.62
C LYS A 224 -29.66 12.21 -15.51
N GLU A 225 -28.42 11.77 -15.44
CA GLU A 225 -27.91 10.60 -16.19
C GLU A 225 -28.63 9.31 -15.78
N ASP A 226 -28.89 9.10 -14.48
CA ASP A 226 -29.67 7.95 -14.00
C ASP A 226 -31.13 7.97 -14.48
N ARG A 227 -31.74 9.16 -14.62
CA ARG A 227 -33.10 9.31 -15.16
C ARG A 227 -33.12 9.10 -16.67
N GLU A 228 -32.12 9.59 -17.40
CA GLU A 228 -31.97 9.38 -18.84
C GLU A 228 -31.70 7.90 -19.14
N ALA A 229 -30.83 7.23 -18.38
CA ALA A 229 -30.58 5.80 -18.51
C ALA A 229 -31.83 4.97 -18.21
N LYS A 230 -32.60 5.31 -17.15
CA LYS A 230 -33.89 4.67 -16.86
C LYS A 230 -34.94 4.93 -17.93
N TRP A 231 -34.96 6.14 -18.51
CA TRP A 231 -35.88 6.50 -19.58
C TRP A 231 -35.57 5.73 -20.87
N VAL A 232 -34.30 5.66 -21.28
CA VAL A 232 -33.84 4.87 -22.43
C VAL A 232 -34.11 3.37 -22.22
N LEU A 233 -33.86 2.86 -21.01
CA LEU A 233 -34.13 1.46 -20.69
C LEU A 233 -35.63 1.15 -20.70
N SER A 234 -36.47 2.08 -20.23
CA SER A 234 -37.93 1.97 -20.32
C SER A 234 -38.44 2.03 -21.77
N GLN A 235 -37.87 2.90 -22.60
CA GLN A 235 -38.20 2.99 -24.03
C GLN A 235 -37.81 1.72 -24.78
N ARG A 236 -36.59 1.20 -24.57
CA ARG A 236 -36.17 -0.09 -25.17
C ARG A 236 -37.05 -1.25 -24.72
N THR A 237 -37.47 -1.26 -23.45
CA THR A 237 -38.40 -2.27 -22.93
C THR A 237 -39.79 -2.16 -23.58
N LEU A 238 -40.29 -0.95 -23.80
CA LEU A 238 -41.56 -0.70 -24.51
C LEU A 238 -41.50 -1.04 -26.00
N GLN A 239 -40.36 -0.81 -26.65
CA GLN A 239 -40.14 -1.15 -28.06
C GLN A 239 -39.83 -2.63 -28.31
N GLY A 240 -39.81 -3.47 -27.28
CA GLY A 240 -39.57 -4.92 -27.41
C GLY A 240 -38.13 -5.29 -27.82
N LEU A 241 -37.21 -4.32 -27.84
CA LEU A 241 -35.80 -4.55 -28.15
C LEU A 241 -35.06 -4.92 -26.86
N LEU A 242 -35.08 -6.22 -26.55
CA LEU A 242 -34.14 -6.80 -25.59
C LEU A 242 -32.71 -6.54 -26.06
N PRO A 243 -31.78 -6.07 -25.22
CA PRO A 243 -30.37 -6.08 -25.57
C PRO A 243 -29.93 -7.54 -25.64
N SER A 244 -29.76 -8.07 -26.84
CA SER A 244 -28.98 -9.28 -27.10
C SER A 244 -27.51 -8.98 -26.83
N GLU A 245 -27.13 -8.97 -25.56
CA GLU A 245 -25.75 -9.18 -25.14
C GLU A 245 -25.76 -9.43 -23.63
N LEU A 246 -25.87 -10.71 -23.27
CA LEU A 246 -25.28 -11.37 -22.11
C LEU A 246 -25.91 -12.77 -22.01
N GLU A 247 -25.50 -13.64 -22.94
CA GLU A 247 -25.48 -15.08 -22.67
C GLU A 247 -24.45 -15.34 -21.56
N PHE A 248 -24.86 -15.17 -20.31
CA PHE A 248 -24.26 -15.90 -19.22
C PHE A 248 -25.28 -16.08 -18.08
N ASN A 249 -25.50 -17.35 -17.76
CA ASN A 249 -26.08 -17.87 -16.52
C ASN A 249 -27.61 -18.05 -16.47
N GLY A 250 -28.05 -19.30 -16.62
CA GLY A 250 -29.43 -19.80 -16.50
C GLY A 250 -30.12 -19.60 -15.14
N ARG A 251 -29.51 -18.87 -14.21
CA ARG A 251 -30.17 -18.41 -12.97
C ARG A 251 -31.01 -17.14 -13.19
N ARG A 252 -30.72 -16.33 -14.21
CA ARG A 252 -31.40 -15.03 -14.42
C ARG A 252 -32.78 -15.15 -15.06
N SER A 253 -33.04 -16.19 -15.85
CA SER A 253 -34.35 -16.48 -16.44
C SER A 253 -35.41 -16.77 -15.38
N SER A 254 -35.03 -17.50 -14.31
CA SER A 254 -35.91 -17.76 -13.17
C SER A 254 -36.31 -16.48 -12.43
N LEU A 255 -35.35 -15.57 -12.22
CA LEU A 255 -35.58 -14.27 -11.58
C LEU A 255 -36.47 -13.36 -12.41
N ILE A 256 -36.31 -13.33 -13.73
CA ILE A 256 -37.15 -12.52 -14.63
C ILE A 256 -38.58 -13.10 -14.68
N ALA A 257 -38.72 -14.43 -14.71
CA ALA A 257 -40.01 -15.10 -14.64
C ALA A 257 -40.72 -14.85 -13.30
N GLU A 258 -40.00 -14.88 -12.18
CA GLU A 258 -40.54 -14.54 -10.86
C GLU A 258 -40.93 -13.07 -10.74
N GLN A 259 -40.12 -12.15 -11.28
CA GLN A 259 -40.42 -10.72 -11.28
C GLN A 259 -41.66 -10.42 -12.14
N ALA A 260 -41.82 -11.08 -13.28
CA ALA A 260 -42.99 -10.98 -14.15
C ALA A 260 -44.24 -11.56 -13.47
N ARG A 261 -44.11 -12.71 -12.79
CA ARG A 261 -45.21 -13.34 -12.04
C ARG A 261 -45.68 -12.45 -10.89
N ARG A 262 -44.76 -11.86 -10.10
CA ARG A 262 -45.13 -10.91 -9.04
C ARG A 262 -45.85 -9.68 -9.57
N ARG A 263 -45.45 -9.15 -10.73
CA ARG A 263 -46.14 -8.01 -11.37
C ARG A 263 -47.54 -8.37 -11.86
N ALA A 264 -47.71 -9.56 -12.42
CA ALA A 264 -49.02 -10.07 -12.82
C ALA A 264 -49.94 -10.28 -11.60
N GLU A 265 -49.40 -10.79 -10.48
CA GLU A 265 -50.15 -10.97 -9.23
C GLU A 265 -50.61 -9.62 -8.66
N ILE A 266 -49.74 -8.59 -8.66
CA ILE A 266 -50.07 -7.24 -8.20
C ILE A 266 -51.13 -6.58 -9.09
N ALA A 267 -51.04 -6.75 -10.41
CA ALA A 267 -52.04 -6.25 -11.35
C ALA A 267 -53.40 -6.93 -11.14
N ARG A 268 -53.41 -8.25 -10.95
CA ARG A 268 -54.62 -9.03 -10.65
C ARG A 268 -55.25 -8.62 -9.32
N LEU A 269 -54.46 -8.40 -8.27
CA LEU A 269 -54.94 -7.90 -6.97
C LEU A 269 -55.49 -6.47 -7.08
N GLY A 270 -54.89 -5.64 -7.95
CA GLY A 270 -55.40 -4.31 -8.30
C GLY A 270 -56.79 -4.37 -8.94
N GLU A 271 -56.99 -5.25 -9.92
CA GLU A 271 -58.31 -5.48 -10.54
C GLU A 271 -59.34 -6.04 -9.55
N LEU A 272 -58.93 -6.92 -8.64
CA LEU A 272 -59.82 -7.48 -7.61
C LEU A 272 -60.27 -6.42 -6.60
N HIS A 273 -59.38 -5.49 -6.22
CA HIS A 273 -59.75 -4.38 -5.35
C HIS A 273 -60.59 -3.31 -6.04
N THR A 274 -60.35 -3.01 -7.32
CA THR A 274 -61.19 -2.06 -8.06
C THR A 274 -62.56 -2.64 -8.37
N LEU A 275 -62.67 -3.92 -8.73
CA LEU A 275 -63.95 -4.60 -8.90
C LEU A 275 -64.70 -4.77 -7.58
N ARG A 276 -64.04 -5.16 -6.49
CA ARG A 276 -64.67 -5.24 -5.17
C ARG A 276 -65.15 -3.87 -4.69
N GLY A 277 -64.34 -2.81 -4.85
CA GLY A 277 -64.75 -1.44 -4.55
C GLY A 277 -65.91 -0.96 -5.42
N HIS A 278 -65.96 -1.38 -6.69
CA HIS A 278 -67.07 -1.08 -7.60
C HIS A 278 -68.35 -1.84 -7.21
N VAL A 279 -68.25 -3.12 -6.84
CA VAL A 279 -69.39 -3.92 -6.38
C VAL A 279 -69.91 -3.39 -5.05
N GLU A 280 -69.04 -3.06 -4.09
CA GLU A 280 -69.44 -2.47 -2.81
C GLU A 280 -70.09 -1.09 -2.97
N SER A 281 -69.65 -0.28 -3.95
CA SER A 281 -70.29 1.01 -4.25
C SER A 281 -71.64 0.86 -4.94
N VAL A 282 -71.79 -0.11 -5.86
CA VAL A 282 -73.06 -0.42 -6.53
C VAL A 282 -74.09 -1.02 -5.55
N VAL A 283 -73.65 -1.85 -4.61
CA VAL A 283 -74.51 -2.40 -3.54
C VAL A 283 -75.01 -1.30 -2.61
N ARG A 284 -74.14 -0.36 -2.22
CA ARG A 284 -74.53 0.84 -1.46
C ARG A 284 -75.51 1.75 -2.22
N LEU A 285 -75.29 1.97 -3.51
CA LEU A 285 -76.18 2.80 -4.35
C LEU A 285 -77.57 2.18 -4.54
N LYS A 286 -77.70 0.85 -4.43
CA LYS A 286 -78.99 0.15 -4.56
C LYS A 286 -79.72 -0.10 -3.24
N ASN A 287 -79.23 0.39 -2.09
CA ASN A 287 -79.85 0.20 -0.77
C ASN A 287 -80.18 -1.29 -0.47
N LEU A 288 -79.30 -2.20 -0.88
CA LEU A 288 -79.45 -3.63 -0.56
C LEU A 288 -78.77 -3.91 0.78
N ASP A 289 -79.56 -4.34 1.76
CA ASP A 289 -79.10 -4.68 3.10
C ASP A 289 -78.13 -5.88 3.05
N ILE A 290 -76.87 -5.66 3.44
CA ILE A 290 -75.77 -6.63 3.31
C ILE A 290 -75.90 -7.82 4.30
N ASN A 291 -76.83 -7.74 5.26
CA ASN A 291 -77.01 -8.76 6.29
C ASN A 291 -77.80 -10.02 5.84
N ILE A 292 -78.24 -10.13 4.59
CA ILE A 292 -79.02 -11.29 4.10
C ILE A 292 -78.15 -12.36 3.41
N ILE A 293 -76.88 -12.05 3.04
CA ILE A 293 -76.06 -12.97 2.23
C ILE A 293 -75.21 -13.93 3.10
N GLN A 294 -75.11 -13.70 4.41
CA GLN A 294 -74.23 -14.51 5.29
C GLN A 294 -74.84 -15.87 5.72
N THR A 295 -76.08 -16.18 5.34
CA THR A 295 -76.78 -17.41 5.74
C THR A 295 -76.80 -18.53 4.70
N ALA A 296 -76.12 -18.40 3.55
CA ALA A 296 -76.18 -19.40 2.47
C ALA A 296 -74.93 -20.29 2.29
N HIS A 297 -73.92 -20.19 3.16
CA HIS A 297 -72.74 -21.07 3.12
C HIS A 297 -72.37 -21.64 4.49
N THR A 298 -73.29 -22.45 5.04
CA THR A 298 -72.96 -23.54 5.98
C THR A 298 -73.93 -24.69 5.74
N VAL A 299 -73.61 -25.57 4.79
CA VAL A 299 -73.52 -27.05 4.84
C VAL A 299 -73.00 -27.49 3.46
#